data_AF-A0A9X2FNV4-F1
#
_entry.id   AF-A0A9X2FNV4-F1
#
_cell.length_a   1.000
_cell.length_b   1.000
_cell.length_c   1.000
_cell.angle_alpha   90.00
_cell.angle_beta   90.00
_cell.angle_gamma   90.00
#
_symmetry.space_group_name_H-M   'P 1'
#
loop_
_entity.id
_entity.type
_entity.pdbx_description
1 polymer ?
#
loop_
_entity_poly.entity_id
_entity_poly.type
_entity_poly.pdbx_seq_one_letter_code
_entity_poly.pdbx_strand_id
1 'polypeptide(L)'
;MLESALEAPGQGALIGVAAGFGYAVTMAFVRVHIKSMTQSERPSTIAFWFAAVSALAGLATWPFGWAMPSGEMTLWLIGAGLTGGLAHVAATEAVARAPVGVLAPFDFTGLVWALLFDAALFGAMPDGLGLLGVAAITGAALTVTFATWQPGRVAR
;
A
#
# COMPACT_ATOMS: atom_id res chain seq x y z
N MET A 1 -2.53 21.60 -22.46
CA MET A 1 -2.12 20.37 -21.74
C MET A 1 -1.22 20.67 -20.54
N LEU A 2 -0.13 21.44 -20.68
CA LEU A 2 0.58 21.99 -19.50
C LEU A 2 -0.23 23.06 -18.76
N GLU A 3 -1.01 23.85 -19.50
CA GLU A 3 -1.87 24.90 -18.94
C GLU A 3 -2.92 24.32 -17.96
N SER A 4 -3.56 23.20 -18.29
CA SER A 4 -4.50 22.49 -17.42
C SER A 4 -3.83 21.85 -16.19
N ALA A 5 -2.52 21.59 -16.24
CA ALA A 5 -1.76 21.11 -15.09
C ALA A 5 -1.29 22.25 -14.15
N LEU A 6 -1.29 23.49 -14.64
CA LEU A 6 -0.97 24.70 -13.87
C LEU A 6 -2.22 25.35 -13.25
N GLU A 7 -3.41 24.90 -13.65
CA GLU A 7 -4.65 25.29 -13.00
C GLU A 7 -4.64 24.85 -11.53
N ALA A 8 -5.21 25.69 -10.66
CA ALA A 8 -5.30 25.38 -9.25
C ALA A 8 -6.04 24.04 -9.08
N PRO A 9 -5.47 23.08 -8.32
CA PRO A 9 -6.06 21.76 -8.17
C PRO A 9 -7.48 21.88 -7.60
N GLY A 10 -8.43 21.21 -8.26
CA GLY A 10 -9.81 21.16 -7.78
C GLY A 10 -9.91 20.56 -6.38
N GLN A 11 -11.03 20.80 -5.70
CA GLN A 11 -11.25 20.34 -4.32
C GLN A 11 -11.02 18.82 -4.14
N GLY A 12 -11.42 18.00 -5.11
CA GLY A 12 -11.18 16.55 -5.09
C GLY A 12 -9.69 16.19 -5.13
N ALA A 13 -8.88 16.92 -5.91
CA ALA A 13 -7.44 16.73 -5.98
C ALA A 13 -6.77 17.12 -4.64
N LEU A 14 -7.21 18.21 -4.00
CA LEU A 14 -6.70 18.62 -2.68
C LEU A 14 -7.01 17.57 -1.60
N ILE A 15 -8.20 16.98 -1.61
CA ILE A 15 -8.55 15.87 -0.70
C ILE A 15 -7.62 14.67 -0.94
N GLY A 16 -7.37 14.32 -2.21
CA GLY A 16 -6.45 13.25 -2.58
C GLY A 16 -5.01 13.50 -2.09
N VAL A 17 -4.50 14.73 -2.26
CA VAL A 17 -3.18 15.14 -1.76
C VAL A 17 -3.12 15.03 -0.24
N ALA A 18 -4.11 15.56 0.47
CA ALA A 18 -4.18 15.50 1.93
C ALA A 18 -4.25 14.05 2.43
N ALA A 19 -5.05 13.20 1.79
CA ALA A 19 -5.15 11.77 2.09
C ALA A 19 -3.81 11.05 1.84
N GLY A 20 -3.11 11.38 0.75
CA GLY A 20 -1.80 10.83 0.44
C GLY A 20 -0.73 11.18 1.48
N PHE A 21 -0.70 12.44 1.93
CA PHE A 21 0.18 12.86 3.03
C PHE A 21 -0.17 12.17 4.34
N GLY A 22 -1.47 12.10 4.68
CA GLY A 22 -1.94 11.38 5.87
C GLY A 22 -1.51 9.91 5.84
N TYR A 23 -1.73 9.24 4.72
CA TYR A 23 -1.28 7.87 4.49
C TYR A 23 0.22 7.71 4.70
N ALA A 24 1.04 8.60 4.11
CA ALA A 24 2.50 8.52 4.25
C ALA A 24 2.95 8.62 5.71
N VAL A 25 2.39 9.55 6.48
CA VAL A 25 2.72 9.73 7.91
C VAL A 25 2.28 8.52 8.72
N THR A 26 1.04 8.07 8.55
CA THR A 26 0.51 6.90 9.27
C THR A 26 1.29 5.63 8.93
N MET A 27 1.63 5.42 7.65
CA MET A 27 2.36 4.25 7.21
C MET A 27 3.80 4.24 7.73
N ALA A 28 4.46 5.41 7.79
CA ALA A 28 5.78 5.54 8.40
C ALA A 28 5.74 5.12 9.88
N PHE A 29 4.73 5.60 10.63
CA PHE A 29 4.53 5.22 12.02
C PHE A 29 4.28 3.72 12.19
N VAL A 30 3.37 3.14 11.39
CA VAL A 30 3.06 1.70 11.39
C VAL A 30 4.32 0.87 11.14
N ARG A 31 5.13 1.23 10.14
CA ARG A 31 6.36 0.48 9.81
C ARG A 31 7.39 0.50 10.94
N VAL A 32 7.62 1.67 11.55
CA VAL A 32 8.53 1.80 12.70
C VAL A 32 8.01 0.98 13.89
N HIS A 33 6.70 1.04 14.15
CA HIS A 33 6.09 0.31 15.25
C HIS A 33 6.15 -1.20 15.06
N ILE A 34 5.80 -1.71 13.88
CA ILE A 34 5.95 -3.13 13.53
C ILE A 34 7.40 -3.57 13.69
N LYS A 35 8.36 -2.81 13.15
CA LYS A 35 9.78 -3.15 13.28
C LYS A 35 10.23 -3.23 14.74
N SER A 36 9.75 -2.31 15.59
CA SER A 36 9.99 -2.36 17.04
C SER A 36 9.42 -3.62 17.68
N MET A 37 8.14 -3.95 17.40
CA MET A 37 7.49 -5.14 17.95
C MET A 37 8.17 -6.44 17.52
N THR A 38 8.73 -6.51 16.30
CA THR A 38 9.45 -7.71 15.83
C THR A 38 10.72 -8.02 16.65
N GLN A 39 11.16 -7.12 17.52
CA GLN A 39 12.28 -7.38 18.45
C GLN A 39 11.88 -8.28 19.62
N SER A 40 10.61 -8.28 20.02
CA SER A 40 10.08 -9.08 21.14
C SER A 40 9.09 -10.14 20.70
N GLU A 41 8.34 -9.90 19.63
CA GLU A 41 7.24 -10.72 19.18
C GLU A 41 7.52 -11.37 17.82
N ARG A 42 6.92 -12.54 17.59
CA ARG A 42 6.98 -13.21 16.28
C ARG A 42 6.14 -12.42 15.26
N PRO A 43 6.58 -12.26 14.00
CA PRO A 43 5.82 -11.56 12.96
C PRO A 43 4.40 -12.12 12.76
N SER A 44 4.24 -13.44 12.87
CA SER A 44 2.93 -14.11 12.81
C SER A 44 1.99 -13.67 13.92
N THR A 45 2.50 -13.43 15.14
CA THR A 45 1.72 -12.95 16.29
C THR A 45 1.23 -11.53 16.06
N ILE A 46 2.11 -10.67 15.52
CA ILE A 46 1.78 -9.29 15.17
C ILE A 46 0.65 -9.26 14.14
N ALA A 47 0.80 -10.00 13.04
CA ALA A 47 -0.20 -10.05 11.98
C ALA A 47 -1.53 -10.64 12.46
N PHE A 48 -1.50 -11.67 13.31
CA PHE A 48 -2.70 -12.27 13.90
C PHE A 48 -3.47 -11.28 14.77
N TRP A 49 -2.79 -10.60 15.71
CA TRP A 49 -3.45 -9.64 16.58
C TRP A 49 -3.95 -8.41 15.82
N PHE A 50 -3.22 -7.94 14.81
CA PHE A 50 -3.71 -6.91 13.90
C PHE A 50 -5.01 -7.34 13.25
N ALA A 51 -5.06 -8.53 12.63
CA ALA A 51 -6.26 -9.03 11.97
C ALA A 51 -7.43 -9.20 12.96
N ALA A 52 -7.19 -9.74 14.16
CA ALA A 52 -8.21 -9.93 15.18
C ALA A 52 -8.80 -8.59 15.67
N VAL A 53 -7.94 -7.62 15.98
CA VAL A 53 -8.37 -6.29 16.42
C VAL A 53 -9.09 -5.55 15.31
N SER A 54 -8.60 -5.59 14.06
CA SER A 54 -9.26 -5.00 12.90
C SER A 54 -10.64 -5.63 12.63
N ALA A 55 -10.77 -6.95 12.77
CA ALA A 55 -12.05 -7.63 12.62
C ALA A 55 -13.05 -7.23 13.70
N LEU A 56 -12.62 -7.16 14.97
CA LEU A 56 -13.46 -6.73 16.08
C LEU A 56 -13.84 -5.25 15.98
N ALA A 57 -12.90 -4.38 15.64
CA ALA A 57 -13.15 -2.96 15.41
C ALA A 57 -14.10 -2.75 14.23
N GLY A 58 -13.91 -3.49 13.14
CA GLY A 58 -14.83 -3.53 12.01
C GLY A 58 -16.22 -3.94 12.45
N LEU A 59 -16.37 -5.08 13.13
CA LEU A 59 -17.65 -5.56 13.64
C LEU A 59 -18.31 -4.59 14.63
N ALA A 60 -17.54 -3.88 15.44
CA ALA A 60 -18.04 -2.84 16.33
C ALA A 60 -18.68 -1.66 15.58
N THR A 61 -18.43 -1.53 14.26
CA THR A 61 -19.14 -0.55 13.41
C THR A 61 -20.52 -1.03 12.94
N TRP A 62 -20.94 -2.25 13.27
CA TRP A 62 -22.27 -2.78 12.95
C TRP A 62 -23.43 -1.82 13.31
N PRO A 63 -23.43 -1.15 14.49
CA PRO A 63 -24.53 -0.26 14.89
C PRO A 63 -24.66 1.01 14.02
N PHE A 64 -23.70 1.31 13.15
CA PHE A 64 -23.71 2.50 12.30
C PHE A 64 -24.49 2.33 10.99
N GLY A 65 -25.33 1.28 10.90
CA GLY A 65 -26.30 1.10 9.81
C GLY A 65 -25.74 0.37 8.59
N TRP A 66 -25.15 -0.81 8.79
CA TRP A 66 -24.61 -1.62 7.69
C TRP A 66 -25.68 -1.98 6.65
N ALA A 67 -25.36 -1.77 5.37
CA ALA A 67 -26.07 -2.40 4.28
C ALA A 67 -25.63 -3.86 4.20
N MET A 68 -26.58 -4.80 4.27
CA MET A 68 -26.24 -6.22 4.20
C MET A 68 -25.76 -6.55 2.78
N PRO A 69 -24.54 -7.11 2.60
CA PRO A 69 -24.04 -7.46 1.28
C PRO A 69 -24.86 -8.60 0.67
N SER A 70 -24.95 -8.62 -0.66
CA SER A 70 -25.48 -9.77 -1.39
C SER A 70 -24.57 -11.00 -1.20
N GLY A 71 -25.07 -12.20 -1.53
CA GLY A 71 -24.24 -13.41 -1.48
C GLY A 71 -22.98 -13.31 -2.34
N GLU A 72 -23.10 -12.70 -3.52
CA GLU A 72 -21.96 -12.42 -4.41
C GLU A 72 -20.98 -11.42 -3.78
N MET A 73 -21.47 -10.29 -3.26
CA MET A 73 -20.63 -9.29 -2.61
C MET A 73 -19.91 -9.86 -1.38
N THR A 74 -20.55 -10.78 -0.68
CA THR A 74 -19.93 -11.51 0.44
C THR A 74 -18.75 -12.36 -0.02
N LEU A 75 -18.86 -13.04 -1.17
CA LEU A 75 -17.73 -13.79 -1.76
C LEU A 75 -16.57 -12.87 -2.11
N TRP A 76 -16.85 -11.71 -2.70
CA TRP A 76 -15.82 -10.69 -3.00
C TRP A 76 -15.15 -10.16 -1.73
N LEU A 77 -15.91 -9.90 -0.66
CA LEU A 77 -15.37 -9.46 0.63
C LEU A 77 -14.51 -10.53 1.30
N ILE A 78 -14.92 -11.80 1.25
CA ILE A 78 -14.10 -12.92 1.75
C ILE A 78 -12.79 -12.99 0.94
N GLY A 79 -12.87 -12.92 -0.38
CA GLY A 79 -11.68 -12.92 -1.26
C GLY A 79 -10.73 -11.76 -0.97
N ALA A 80 -11.27 -10.55 -0.79
CA ALA A 80 -10.50 -9.37 -0.40
C ALA A 80 -9.86 -9.53 0.98
N GLY A 81 -10.58 -10.09 1.96
CA GLY A 81 -10.07 -10.36 3.30
C GLY A 81 -8.94 -11.38 3.31
N LEU A 82 -9.08 -12.48 2.56
CA LEU A 82 -8.04 -13.52 2.47
C LEU A 82 -6.79 -13.00 1.77
N THR A 83 -6.94 -12.33 0.63
CA THR A 83 -5.79 -11.79 -0.12
C THR A 83 -5.11 -10.65 0.65
N GLY A 84 -5.88 -9.74 1.25
CA GLY A 84 -5.36 -8.67 2.11
C GLY A 84 -4.67 -9.21 3.37
N GLY A 85 -5.22 -10.24 4.01
CA GLY A 85 -4.61 -10.90 5.16
C GLY A 85 -3.28 -11.57 4.81
N LEU A 86 -3.22 -12.30 3.70
CA LEU A 86 -1.97 -12.90 3.19
C LEU A 86 -0.93 -11.82 2.86
N ALA A 87 -1.35 -10.73 2.21
CA ALA A 87 -0.48 -9.59 1.92
C ALA A 87 0.05 -8.96 3.21
N HIS A 88 -0.78 -8.81 4.25
CA HIS A 88 -0.37 -8.25 5.53
C HIS A 88 0.65 -9.13 6.27
N VAL A 89 0.45 -10.45 6.30
CA VAL A 89 1.43 -11.40 6.87
C VAL A 89 2.76 -11.31 6.12
N ALA A 90 2.72 -11.36 4.78
CA ALA A 90 3.92 -11.24 3.95
C ALA A 90 4.65 -9.92 4.16
N ALA A 91 3.92 -8.79 4.27
CA ALA A 91 4.49 -7.48 4.54
C ALA A 91 5.15 -7.41 5.92
N THR A 92 4.53 -7.99 6.94
CA THR A 92 5.08 -8.04 8.31
C THR A 92 6.36 -8.86 8.36
N GLU A 93 6.38 -10.01 7.71
CA GLU A 93 7.58 -10.85 7.55
C GLU A 93 8.69 -10.13 6.77
N ALA A 94 8.35 -9.41 5.70
CA ALA A 94 9.32 -8.63 4.94
C ALA A 94 9.98 -7.54 5.79
N VAL A 95 9.19 -6.77 6.55
CA VAL A 95 9.68 -5.75 7.48
C VAL A 95 10.53 -6.35 8.59
N ALA A 96 10.18 -7.55 9.08
CA ALA A 96 10.98 -8.24 10.08
C ALA A 96 12.37 -8.61 9.53
N ARG A 97 12.43 -9.19 8.32
CA ARG A 97 13.63 -9.81 7.74
C ARG A 97 14.55 -8.86 6.99
N ALA A 98 14.04 -7.77 6.43
CA ALA A 98 14.83 -6.82 5.64
C ALA A 98 14.91 -5.44 6.30
N PRO A 99 15.99 -4.66 6.04
CA PRO A 99 16.02 -3.25 6.37
C PRO A 99 14.91 -2.49 5.61
N VAL A 100 14.25 -1.54 6.27
CA VAL A 100 13.14 -0.77 5.68
C VAL A 100 13.54 -0.08 4.36
N GLY A 101 14.79 0.40 4.26
CA GLY A 101 15.30 1.03 3.04
C GLY A 101 15.40 0.09 1.83
N VAL A 102 15.56 -1.23 2.04
CA VAL A 102 15.56 -2.23 0.95
C VAL A 102 14.14 -2.51 0.46
N LEU A 103 13.13 -2.32 1.31
CA LEU A 103 11.72 -2.53 0.96
C LEU A 103 11.12 -1.35 0.19
N ALA A 104 11.66 -0.14 0.35
CA ALA A 104 11.11 1.07 -0.24
C ALA A 104 10.92 1.01 -1.77
N PRO A 105 11.84 0.45 -2.58
CA PRO A 105 11.63 0.32 -4.02
C PRO A 105 10.46 -0.61 -4.40
N PHE A 106 10.18 -1.63 -3.59
CA PHE A 106 9.10 -2.57 -3.85
C PHE A 106 7.73 -1.91 -3.69
N ASP A 107 7.59 -0.92 -2.81
CA ASP A 107 6.34 -0.19 -2.65
C ASP A 107 5.94 0.55 -3.95
N PHE A 108 6.91 1.02 -4.73
CA PHE A 108 6.66 1.69 -6.00
C PHE A 108 6.21 0.73 -7.12
N THR A 109 6.42 -0.58 -6.97
CA THR A 109 5.89 -1.56 -7.94
C THR A 109 4.36 -1.60 -7.92
N GLY A 110 3.74 -1.19 -6.81
CA GLY A 110 2.29 -1.04 -6.69
C GLY A 110 1.71 -0.09 -7.73
N LEU A 111 2.49 0.89 -8.20
CA LEU A 111 2.07 1.85 -9.23
C LEU A 111 1.92 1.17 -10.61
N VAL A 112 2.79 0.22 -10.93
CA VAL A 112 2.67 -0.59 -12.16
C VAL A 112 1.43 -1.47 -12.09
N TRP A 113 1.21 -2.14 -10.96
CA TRP A 113 0.02 -2.97 -10.76
C TRP A 113 -1.27 -2.17 -10.76
N ALA A 114 -1.27 -0.98 -10.14
CA ALA A 114 -2.42 -0.08 -10.17
C ALA A 114 -2.79 0.30 -11.61
N LEU A 115 -1.80 0.69 -12.43
CA LEU A 115 -2.03 0.99 -13.85
C LEU A 115 -2.57 -0.22 -14.63
N LEU A 116 -2.00 -1.40 -14.40
CA LEU A 116 -2.45 -2.63 -15.07
C LEU A 116 -3.89 -2.98 -14.70
N PHE A 117 -4.25 -2.90 -13.41
CA PHE A 117 -5.61 -3.16 -12.97
C PHE A 117 -6.59 -2.09 -13.42
N ASP A 118 -6.18 -0.82 -13.45
CA ASP A 118 -7.03 0.28 -13.93
C ASP A 118 -7.40 0.10 -15.40
N ALA A 119 -6.41 -0.26 -16.22
CA ALA A 119 -6.61 -0.60 -17.62
C ALA A 119 -7.44 -1.89 -17.80
N ALA A 120 -7.18 -2.93 -17.03
CA ALA A 120 -7.83 -4.23 -17.20
C ALA A 120 -9.28 -4.28 -16.68
N LEU A 121 -9.57 -3.58 -15.57
CA LEU A 121 -10.87 -3.64 -14.90
C LEU A 121 -11.78 -2.49 -15.30
N PHE A 122 -11.23 -1.29 -15.47
CA PHE A 122 -12.02 -0.08 -15.73
C PHE A 122 -11.85 0.45 -17.16
N GLY A 123 -10.89 -0.09 -17.93
CA GLY A 123 -10.56 0.45 -19.25
C GLY A 123 -10.04 1.89 -19.20
N ALA A 124 -9.63 2.35 -18.01
CA ALA A 124 -9.12 3.68 -17.77
C ALA A 124 -7.60 3.67 -17.91
N MET A 125 -7.07 4.60 -18.70
CA MET A 125 -5.63 4.76 -18.87
C MET A 125 -5.25 6.22 -18.62
N PRO A 126 -4.14 6.49 -17.90
CA PRO A 126 -3.65 7.84 -17.70
C PRO A 126 -3.35 8.51 -19.04
N ASP A 127 -3.47 9.83 -19.05
CA ASP A 127 -3.04 10.64 -20.17
C ASP A 127 -1.50 10.63 -20.33
N GLY A 128 -0.99 11.27 -21.39
CA GLY A 128 0.44 11.27 -21.70
C GLY A 128 1.31 11.81 -20.56
N LEU A 129 0.82 12.79 -19.79
CA LEU A 129 1.51 13.31 -18.60
C LEU A 129 1.48 12.31 -17.44
N GLY A 130 0.35 11.64 -17.21
CA GLY A 130 0.23 10.57 -16.22
C GLY A 130 1.18 9.41 -16.51
N LEU A 131 1.31 8.99 -17.77
CA LEU A 131 2.25 7.95 -18.17
C LEU A 131 3.72 8.39 -17.98
N LEU A 132 4.05 9.67 -18.24
CA LEU A 132 5.38 10.20 -17.93
C LEU A 132 5.66 10.20 -16.43
N GLY A 133 4.67 10.55 -15.60
CA GLY A 133 4.78 10.48 -14.14
C GLY A 133 5.02 9.06 -13.64
N VAL A 134 4.25 8.09 -14.15
CA VAL A 134 4.44 6.64 -13.88
C VAL A 134 5.87 6.22 -14.24
N ALA A 135 6.32 6.53 -15.46
CA ALA A 135 7.65 6.16 -15.93
C ALA A 135 8.78 6.80 -15.08
N ALA A 136 8.61 8.05 -14.67
CA ALA A 136 9.58 8.76 -13.83
C ALA A 136 9.69 8.12 -12.44
N ILE A 137 8.56 7.82 -11.79
CA ILE A 137 8.54 7.20 -10.45
C ILE A 137 9.12 5.79 -10.50
N THR A 138 8.69 4.97 -11.46
CA THR A 138 9.22 3.61 -11.61
C THR A 138 10.71 3.63 -11.97
N GLY A 139 11.16 4.55 -12.84
CA GLY A 139 12.56 4.73 -13.18
C GLY A 139 13.42 5.10 -11.96
N ALA A 140 12.96 6.02 -11.13
CA ALA A 140 13.64 6.38 -9.88
C ALA A 140 13.71 5.21 -8.88
N ALA A 141 12.64 4.42 -8.76
CA ALA A 141 12.66 3.23 -7.90
C ALA A 141 13.68 2.18 -8.40
N LEU A 142 13.77 1.98 -9.71
CA LEU A 142 14.77 1.09 -10.32
C LEU A 142 16.19 1.57 -10.03
N THR A 143 16.48 2.87 -10.22
CA THR A 143 17.83 3.40 -9.96
C THR A 143 18.24 3.25 -8.51
N VAL A 144 17.34 3.48 -7.55
CA VAL A 144 17.60 3.24 -6.12
C VAL A 144 17.89 1.76 -5.86
N THR A 145 17.12 0.85 -6.46
CA THR A 145 17.34 -0.60 -6.33
C THR A 145 18.72 -0.99 -6.85
N PHE A 146 19.10 -0.52 -8.05
CA PHE A 146 20.41 -0.82 -8.63
C PHE A 146 21.57 -0.16 -7.85
N ALA A 147 21.39 1.06 -7.35
CA ALA A 147 22.41 1.75 -6.57
C ALA A 147 22.63 1.13 -5.19
N THR A 148 21.59 0.59 -4.58
CA THR A 148 21.67 -0.12 -3.29
C THR A 148 22.08 -1.59 -3.44
N TRP A 149 22.14 -2.11 -4.67
CA TRP A 149 22.63 -3.45 -4.96
C TRP A 149 24.16 -3.51 -4.83
N GLN A 150 24.63 -3.68 -3.59
CA GLN A 150 26.02 -4.01 -3.29
C GLN A 150 26.09 -5.47 -2.77
N PRO A 151 26.54 -6.43 -3.60
CA PRO A 151 26.75 -7.80 -3.15
C PRO A 151 27.87 -7.83 -2.09
N GLY A 152 27.48 -7.86 -0.81
CA GLY A 152 28.41 -7.94 0.33
C GLY A 152 27.96 -7.30 1.65
N ARG A 153 26.93 -6.45 1.66
CA ARG A 153 26.49 -5.71 2.88
C ARG A 153 25.44 -6.42 3.75
N VAL A 154 24.95 -7.59 3.35
CA VAL A 154 23.88 -8.33 4.03
C VAL A 154 24.42 -9.28 5.12
N ALA A 155 25.75 -9.36 5.30
CA ALA A 155 26.41 -10.31 6.19
C ALA A 155 26.94 -9.72 7.52
N ARG A 156 26.43 -8.57 7.98
CA ARG A 156 26.77 -8.03 9.32
C ARG A 156 25.54 -7.52 10.04
#